data_AF-A0A1F2XFW1-F1
#
_entry.id   AF-A0A1F2XFW1-F1
#
_cell.length_a   1.000
_cell.length_b   1.000
_cell.length_c   1.000
_cell.angle_alpha   90.00
_cell.angle_beta   90.00
_cell.angle_gamma   90.00
#
_symmetry.space_group_name_H-M   'P 1'
#
loop_
_entity.id
_entity.type
_entity.pdbx_description
1 polymer ?
#
loop_
_entity_poly.entity_id
_entity_poly.type
_entity_poly.pdbx_seq_one_letter_code
_entity_poly.pdbx_strand_id
1 'polypeptide(L)'
;MSAVGLAVAQIVVGLIMGMFGRRVIWLFVGIAGFLLGWFIAPAIWETAKGQGAELELWLRLVIGIVVGIVAAFLAYRFTRVMVAIAGFLVVGVATVLAVRYFGGHAPNGSRNFWIAFGCGGVVGAIVLGLFFDWALIILTSLAGAGAVADGIFYFFTPESPSSANPAPARWIEGVVLAVLFIIGLVVQIKTRGRRSIGVKAT
;
A
#
# COMPACT_ATOMS: atom_id res chain seq x y z
N MET A 1 -16.29 22.72 -2.25
CA MET A 1 -15.09 22.95 -1.41
C MET A 1 -14.32 24.10 -2.03
N SER A 2 -13.83 25.06 -1.24
CA SER A 2 -13.02 26.16 -1.79
C SER A 2 -11.67 25.64 -2.27
N ALA A 3 -11.14 26.28 -3.31
CA ALA A 3 -9.75 26.27 -3.76
C ALA A 3 -8.72 25.99 -2.64
N VAL A 4 -8.74 26.84 -1.63
CA VAL A 4 -7.87 26.80 -0.45
C VAL A 4 -8.10 25.53 0.38
N GLY A 5 -9.34 25.08 0.52
CA GLY A 5 -9.67 23.84 1.23
C GLY A 5 -9.06 22.60 0.56
N LEU A 6 -8.90 22.60 -0.76
CA LEU A 6 -8.30 21.49 -1.51
C LEU A 6 -6.79 21.41 -1.26
N ALA A 7 -6.09 22.55 -1.25
CA ALA A 7 -4.66 22.62 -0.95
C ALA A 7 -4.31 22.23 0.50
N VAL A 8 -5.10 22.71 1.47
CA VAL A 8 -4.93 22.29 2.87
C VAL A 8 -5.14 20.78 3.02
N ALA A 9 -6.15 20.21 2.35
CA ALA A 9 -6.38 18.77 2.36
C ALA A 9 -5.19 18.00 1.76
N GLN A 10 -4.63 18.45 0.64
CA GLN A 10 -3.46 17.82 0.00
C GLN A 10 -2.22 17.82 0.92
N ILE A 11 -1.95 18.93 1.60
CA ILE A 11 -0.82 19.02 2.56
C ILE A 11 -1.03 18.07 3.74
N VAL A 12 -2.22 18.09 4.34
CA VAL A 12 -2.54 17.23 5.49
C VAL A 12 -2.48 15.75 5.11
N VAL A 13 -3.07 15.38 3.97
CA VAL A 13 -3.03 14.01 3.45
C VAL A 13 -1.59 13.58 3.14
N GLY A 14 -0.81 14.43 2.47
CA GLY A 14 0.59 14.12 2.14
C GLY A 14 1.45 13.93 3.38
N LEU A 15 1.25 14.73 4.42
CA LEU A 15 1.98 14.63 5.69
C LEU A 15 1.57 13.38 6.49
N ILE A 16 0.27 13.05 6.53
CA ILE A 16 -0.23 11.80 7.12
C ILE A 16 0.34 10.59 6.37
N MET A 17 0.32 10.60 5.04
CA MET A 17 0.80 9.50 4.21
C MET A 17 2.32 9.30 4.35
N GLY A 18 3.07 10.41 4.40
CA GLY A 18 4.51 10.42 4.67
C GLY A 18 4.90 9.97 6.07
N MET A 19 4.03 10.11 7.08
CA MET A 19 4.32 9.66 8.45
C MET A 19 3.81 8.25 8.76
N PHE A 20 2.69 7.84 8.15
CA PHE A 20 1.99 6.60 8.49
C PHE A 20 2.09 5.50 7.43
N GLY A 21 2.78 5.70 6.31
CA GLY A 21 2.83 4.81 5.14
C GLY A 21 2.53 3.32 5.38
N ARG A 22 3.38 2.60 6.14
CA ARG A 22 3.16 1.17 6.45
C ARG A 22 1.90 0.87 7.25
N ARG A 23 1.51 1.76 8.17
CA ARG A 23 0.35 1.57 9.07
C ARG A 23 -0.98 1.86 8.38
N VAL A 24 -0.97 2.60 7.27
CA VAL A 24 -2.19 2.98 6.53
C VAL A 24 -2.79 1.78 5.79
N ILE A 25 -1.98 0.80 5.38
CA ILE A 25 -2.45 -0.42 4.69
C ILE A 25 -3.48 -1.18 5.54
N TRP A 26 -3.23 -1.23 6.85
CA TRP A 26 -4.17 -1.84 7.80
C TRP A 26 -5.50 -1.16 7.86
N LEU A 27 -5.46 0.17 7.87
CA LEU A 27 -6.64 0.99 7.93
C LEU A 27 -7.46 0.80 6.65
N PHE A 28 -6.82 0.77 5.47
CA PHE A 28 -7.50 0.51 4.20
C PHE A 28 -8.15 -0.87 4.16
N VAL A 29 -7.43 -1.93 4.56
CA VAL A 29 -8.00 -3.28 4.59
C VAL A 29 -9.11 -3.39 5.63
N GLY A 30 -8.97 -2.72 6.77
CA GLY A 30 -10.01 -2.65 7.80
C GLY A 30 -11.28 -1.95 7.32
N ILE A 31 -11.14 -0.81 6.61
CA ILE A 31 -12.26 -0.10 5.99
C ILE A 31 -12.91 -0.98 4.91
N ALA A 32 -12.13 -1.63 4.05
CA ALA A 32 -12.65 -2.55 3.06
C ALA A 32 -13.42 -3.72 3.69
N GLY A 33 -12.88 -4.31 4.77
CA GLY A 33 -13.55 -5.35 5.56
C GLY A 33 -14.83 -4.84 6.23
N PHE A 34 -14.83 -3.61 6.75
CA PHE A 34 -16.03 -2.97 7.29
C PHE A 34 -17.12 -2.81 6.24
N LEU A 35 -16.76 -2.29 5.06
CA LEU A 35 -17.69 -2.12 3.94
C LEU A 35 -18.22 -3.48 3.48
N LEU A 36 -17.36 -4.49 3.39
CA LEU A 36 -17.74 -5.85 3.06
C LEU A 36 -18.77 -6.39 4.06
N GLY A 37 -18.49 -6.28 5.37
CA GLY A 37 -19.42 -6.67 6.42
C GLY A 37 -20.74 -5.88 6.35
N TRP A 38 -20.67 -4.57 6.09
CA TRP A 38 -21.85 -3.72 5.95
C TRP A 38 -22.74 -4.14 4.77
N PHE A 39 -22.18 -4.42 3.59
CA PHE A 39 -22.98 -4.77 2.41
C PHE A 39 -23.44 -6.23 2.40
N ILE A 40 -22.64 -7.14 2.94
CA ILE A 40 -22.93 -8.57 2.88
C ILE A 40 -23.77 -9.04 4.08
N ALA A 41 -23.67 -8.39 5.25
CA ALA A 41 -24.42 -8.82 6.44
C ALA A 41 -25.95 -8.93 6.24
N PRO A 42 -26.63 -7.98 5.58
CA PRO A 42 -28.06 -8.11 5.30
C PRO A 42 -28.37 -9.31 4.39
N ALA A 43 -27.58 -9.49 3.33
CA ALA A 43 -27.78 -10.58 2.37
C ALA A 43 -27.64 -11.97 3.03
N ILE A 44 -26.63 -12.15 3.90
CA ILE A 44 -26.46 -13.41 4.64
C ILE A 44 -27.58 -13.61 5.66
N TRP A 45 -28.01 -12.54 6.35
CA TRP A 45 -29.04 -12.63 7.38
C TRP A 45 -30.41 -13.02 6.82
N GLU A 46 -30.78 -12.45 5.66
CA GLU A 46 -31.99 -12.82 4.93
C GLU A 46 -32.00 -14.30 4.54
N THR A 47 -30.85 -14.84 4.09
CA THR A 47 -30.73 -16.27 3.79
C THR A 47 -30.75 -17.17 5.03
N ALA A 48 -30.30 -16.67 6.18
CA ALA A 48 -30.15 -17.47 7.40
C ALA A 48 -31.43 -17.53 8.27
N LYS A 49 -32.24 -16.47 8.32
CA LYS A 49 -33.46 -16.40 9.16
C LYS A 49 -34.78 -16.45 8.39
N GLY A 50 -34.75 -16.48 7.06
CA GLY A 50 -35.94 -16.47 6.22
C GLY A 50 -36.50 -15.06 5.95
N GLN A 51 -37.28 -14.95 4.87
CA GLN A 51 -37.80 -13.68 4.34
C GLN A 51 -38.63 -12.93 5.40
N GLY A 52 -38.19 -11.71 5.77
CA GLY A 52 -38.91 -10.80 6.68
C GLY A 52 -38.14 -10.36 7.92
N ALA A 53 -36.98 -10.97 8.22
CA ALA A 53 -36.12 -10.52 9.31
C ALA A 53 -35.22 -9.34 8.87
N GLU A 54 -35.71 -8.11 9.02
CA GLU A 54 -34.87 -6.93 8.80
C GLU A 54 -33.72 -6.90 9.83
N LEU A 55 -32.50 -6.74 9.34
CA LEU A 55 -31.32 -6.60 10.19
C LEU A 55 -31.31 -5.19 10.80
N GLU A 56 -31.46 -5.08 12.12
CA GLU A 56 -31.36 -3.79 12.81
C GLU A 56 -30.06 -3.06 12.46
N LEU A 57 -30.16 -1.75 12.24
CA LEU A 57 -29.04 -0.92 11.79
C LEU A 57 -27.85 -0.97 12.75
N TRP A 58 -28.10 -1.05 14.06
CA TRP A 58 -27.06 -1.22 15.07
C TRP A 58 -26.31 -2.54 14.92
N LEU A 59 -27.02 -3.63 14.65
CA LEU A 59 -26.42 -4.95 14.47
C LEU A 59 -25.59 -5.01 13.19
N ARG A 60 -26.07 -4.40 12.10
CA ARG A 60 -25.32 -4.25 10.84
C ARG A 60 -24.00 -3.50 11.05
N LEU A 61 -24.04 -2.44 11.85
CA LEU A 61 -22.87 -1.63 12.16
C LEU A 61 -21.85 -2.41 13.01
N VAL A 62 -22.32 -3.16 14.01
CA VAL A 62 -21.47 -4.04 14.84
C VAL A 62 -20.81 -5.11 13.99
N ILE A 63 -21.55 -5.79 13.10
CA ILE A 63 -20.99 -6.82 12.21
C ILE A 63 -19.93 -6.19 11.29
N GLY A 64 -20.22 -5.04 10.69
CA GLY A 64 -19.25 -4.30 9.89
C GLY A 64 -17.97 -4.01 10.67
N ILE A 65 -18.07 -3.49 11.90
CA ILE A 65 -16.91 -3.18 12.74
C ILE A 65 -16.11 -4.46 13.04
N VAL A 66 -16.77 -5.55 13.44
CA VAL A 66 -16.10 -6.81 13.77
C VAL A 66 -15.36 -7.36 12.54
N VAL A 67 -16.01 -7.40 11.37
CA VAL A 67 -15.39 -7.87 10.12
C VAL A 67 -14.22 -6.96 9.73
N GLY A 68 -14.36 -5.64 9.87
CA GLY A 68 -13.30 -4.67 9.61
C GLY A 68 -12.10 -4.85 10.54
N ILE A 69 -12.32 -5.07 11.84
CA ILE A 69 -11.24 -5.33 12.81
C ILE A 69 -10.54 -6.64 12.48
N VAL A 70 -11.28 -7.69 12.16
CA VAL A 70 -10.71 -9.00 11.78
C VAL A 70 -9.90 -8.89 10.49
N ALA A 71 -10.41 -8.19 9.47
CA ALA A 71 -9.71 -7.96 8.21
C ALA A 71 -8.43 -7.14 8.41
N ALA A 72 -8.50 -6.06 9.20
CA ALA A 72 -7.34 -5.29 9.61
C ALA A 72 -6.33 -6.22 10.31
N PHE A 73 -6.78 -6.99 11.31
CA PHE A 73 -5.93 -7.91 12.07
C PHE A 73 -5.21 -8.94 11.20
N LEU A 74 -5.91 -9.52 10.22
CA LEU A 74 -5.33 -10.45 9.27
C LEU A 74 -4.26 -9.79 8.41
N ALA A 75 -4.48 -8.56 7.92
CA ALA A 75 -3.54 -7.88 7.04
C ALA A 75 -2.11 -7.77 7.63
N TYR A 76 -1.96 -7.61 8.93
CA TYR A 76 -0.68 -7.59 9.73
C TYR A 76 0.10 -8.81 9.53
N ARG A 77 -0.57 -9.82 10.01
CA ARG A 77 0.08 -11.06 10.21
C ARG A 77 0.33 -11.71 8.86
N PHE A 78 -0.56 -11.46 7.89
CA PHE A 78 -0.52 -12.07 6.58
C PHE A 78 0.15 -11.22 5.50
N THR A 79 0.20 -9.89 5.53
CA THR A 79 0.77 -9.10 4.41
C THR A 79 2.21 -9.52 4.12
N ARG A 80 3.06 -9.74 5.13
CA ARG A 80 4.43 -10.23 4.89
C ARG A 80 4.46 -11.63 4.26
N VAL A 81 3.57 -12.52 4.68
CA VAL A 81 3.48 -13.89 4.15
C VAL A 81 2.95 -13.86 2.72
N MET A 82 1.91 -13.08 2.46
CA MET A 82 1.28 -12.90 1.15
C MET A 82 2.26 -12.29 0.15
N VAL A 83 3.07 -11.32 0.56
CA VAL A 83 4.13 -10.75 -0.28
C VAL A 83 5.21 -11.78 -0.59
N ALA A 84 5.62 -12.60 0.38
CA ALA A 84 6.57 -13.67 0.14
C ALA A 84 6.02 -14.73 -0.83
N ILE A 85 4.75 -15.10 -0.69
CA ILE A 85 4.06 -16.03 -1.60
C ILE A 85 3.93 -15.42 -3.00
N ALA A 86 3.53 -14.15 -3.10
CA ALA A 86 3.44 -13.45 -4.39
C ALA A 86 4.82 -13.40 -5.08
N GLY A 87 5.88 -13.09 -4.33
CA GLY A 87 7.25 -13.12 -4.84
C GLY A 87 7.69 -14.51 -5.27
N PHE A 88 7.33 -15.54 -4.51
CA PHE A 88 7.60 -16.93 -4.85
C PHE A 88 6.96 -17.32 -6.19
N LEU A 89 5.68 -17.02 -6.36
CA LEU A 89 4.95 -17.39 -7.57
C LEU A 89 5.44 -16.61 -8.78
N VAL A 90 5.57 -15.28 -8.68
CA VAL A 90 5.95 -14.42 -9.82
C VAL A 90 7.37 -14.73 -10.28
N VAL A 91 8.34 -14.76 -9.36
CA VAL A 91 9.75 -14.98 -9.73
C VAL A 91 10.02 -16.44 -10.06
N GLY A 92 9.31 -17.39 -9.43
CA GLY A 92 9.37 -18.80 -9.80
C GLY A 92 8.94 -19.01 -11.25
N VAL A 93 7.79 -18.45 -11.66
CA VAL A 93 7.34 -18.49 -13.06
C VAL A 93 8.34 -17.76 -13.97
N ALA A 94 8.77 -16.55 -13.62
CA ALA A 94 9.70 -15.76 -14.41
C ALA A 94 11.03 -16.51 -14.66
N THR A 95 11.52 -17.23 -13.65
CA THR A 95 12.76 -18.03 -13.75
C THR A 95 12.58 -19.20 -14.71
N VAL A 96 11.43 -19.89 -14.67
CA VAL A 96 11.12 -20.94 -15.65
C VAL A 96 11.06 -20.36 -17.07
N LEU A 97 10.42 -19.20 -17.26
CA LEU A 97 10.39 -18.54 -18.57
C LEU A 97 11.80 -18.15 -19.04
N ALA A 98 12.64 -17.61 -18.15
CA ALA A 98 14.01 -17.26 -18.46
C ALA A 98 14.81 -18.48 -18.90
N VAL A 99 14.72 -19.60 -18.15
CA VAL A 99 15.40 -20.86 -18.49
C VAL A 99 14.98 -21.35 -19.87
N ARG A 100 13.68 -21.30 -20.20
CA ARG A 100 13.19 -21.66 -21.54
C ARG A 100 13.70 -20.72 -22.63
N TYR A 101 13.73 -19.42 -22.33
CA TYR A 101 14.21 -18.40 -23.27
C TYR A 101 15.70 -18.59 -23.62
N PHE A 102 16.53 -18.97 -22.65
CA PHE A 102 17.95 -19.26 -22.86
C PHE A 102 18.23 -20.68 -23.42
N GLY A 103 17.22 -21.37 -23.97
CA GLY A 103 17.38 -22.68 -24.61
C GLY A 103 17.37 -23.88 -23.65
N GLY A 104 17.02 -23.66 -22.37
CA GLY A 104 16.90 -24.71 -21.38
C GLY A 104 15.65 -25.57 -21.57
N HIS A 105 15.82 -26.88 -21.51
CA HIS A 105 14.71 -27.84 -21.56
C HIS A 105 14.03 -27.96 -20.20
N ALA A 106 12.99 -27.15 -19.98
CA ALA A 106 12.14 -27.20 -18.79
C ALA A 106 10.65 -27.36 -19.14
N PRO A 107 10.20 -28.51 -19.68
CA PRO A 107 8.78 -28.79 -19.96
C PRO A 107 7.91 -28.70 -18.70
N ASN A 108 6.63 -28.37 -18.86
CA ASN A 108 5.66 -28.35 -17.75
C ASN A 108 5.66 -29.71 -17.03
N GLY A 109 5.80 -29.71 -15.70
CA GLY A 109 5.79 -30.92 -14.88
C GLY A 109 7.11 -31.71 -14.83
N SER A 110 8.16 -31.30 -15.55
CA SER A 110 9.49 -31.92 -15.47
C SER A 110 10.21 -31.62 -14.15
N ARG A 111 11.16 -32.47 -13.74
CA ARG A 111 12.06 -32.22 -12.61
C ARG A 111 12.79 -30.88 -12.75
N ASN A 112 13.23 -30.54 -13.96
CA ASN A 112 13.91 -29.27 -14.25
C ASN A 112 12.99 -28.05 -14.05
N PHE A 113 11.70 -28.20 -14.36
CA PHE A 113 10.70 -27.16 -14.11
C PHE A 113 10.55 -26.88 -12.62
N TRP A 114 10.38 -27.92 -11.80
CA TRP A 114 10.22 -27.76 -10.35
C TRP A 114 11.47 -27.19 -9.68
N ILE A 115 12.66 -27.56 -10.14
CA ILE A 115 13.93 -26.99 -9.64
C ILE A 115 14.03 -25.50 -10.00
N ALA A 116 13.81 -25.14 -11.27
CA ALA A 116 13.88 -23.75 -11.71
C ALA A 116 12.81 -22.87 -11.03
N PHE A 117 11.58 -23.38 -10.92
CA PHE A 117 10.49 -22.72 -10.22
C PHE A 117 10.76 -22.56 -8.73
N GLY A 118 11.26 -23.60 -8.06
CA GLY A 118 11.60 -23.58 -6.64
C GLY A 118 12.75 -22.62 -6.34
N CYS A 119 13.84 -22.67 -7.10
CA CYS A 119 14.97 -21.75 -6.93
C CYS A 119 14.54 -20.29 -7.19
N GLY A 120 13.87 -20.04 -8.31
CA GLY A 120 13.35 -18.72 -8.64
C GLY A 120 12.38 -18.20 -7.59
N GLY A 121 11.49 -19.07 -7.12
CA GLY A 121 10.50 -18.71 -6.12
C GLY A 121 11.11 -18.41 -4.76
N VAL A 122 12.07 -19.20 -4.28
CA VAL A 122 12.76 -18.91 -3.01
C VAL A 122 13.49 -17.56 -3.09
N VAL A 123 14.18 -17.30 -4.20
CA VAL A 123 14.83 -16.00 -4.42
C VAL A 123 13.78 -14.87 -4.43
N GLY A 124 12.67 -15.04 -5.14
CA GLY A 124 11.58 -14.06 -5.18
C GLY A 124 10.95 -13.79 -3.82
N ALA A 125 10.71 -14.84 -3.02
CA ALA A 125 10.16 -14.72 -1.68
C ALA A 125 11.09 -13.93 -0.76
N ILE A 126 12.39 -14.20 -0.81
CA ILE A 126 13.40 -13.49 -0.02
C ILE A 126 13.50 -12.04 -0.46
N VAL A 127 13.64 -11.79 -1.76
CA VAL A 127 13.79 -10.45 -2.32
C VAL A 127 12.55 -9.61 -2.02
N LEU A 128 11.36 -10.05 -2.40
CA LEU A 128 10.14 -9.28 -2.10
C LEU A 128 9.90 -9.17 -0.60
N GLY A 129 10.09 -10.24 0.18
CA GLY A 129 9.92 -10.20 1.63
C GLY A 129 10.84 -9.18 2.32
N LEU A 130 12.08 -9.04 1.84
CA LEU A 130 13.06 -8.09 2.39
C LEU A 130 12.84 -6.66 1.90
N PHE A 131 12.59 -6.49 0.59
CA PHE A 131 12.52 -5.19 -0.06
C PHE A 131 11.13 -4.56 -0.05
N PHE A 132 10.04 -5.31 0.10
CA PHE A 132 8.68 -4.76 0.12
C PHE A 132 8.52 -3.68 1.20
N ASP A 133 9.08 -3.94 2.35
CA ASP A 133 9.14 -3.05 3.49
C ASP A 133 9.83 -1.71 3.16
N TRP A 134 10.86 -1.75 2.31
CA TRP A 134 11.60 -0.59 1.82
C TRP A 134 10.86 0.09 0.67
N ALA A 135 10.28 -0.69 -0.24
CA ALA A 135 9.48 -0.19 -1.35
C ALA A 135 8.28 0.62 -0.84
N LEU A 136 7.59 0.15 0.21
CA LEU A 136 6.52 0.92 0.85
C LEU A 136 7.02 2.24 1.44
N ILE A 137 8.21 2.28 2.04
CA ILE A 137 8.79 3.52 2.58
C ILE A 137 9.05 4.51 1.44
N ILE A 138 9.69 4.04 0.37
CA ILE A 138 10.01 4.86 -0.79
C ILE A 138 8.72 5.38 -1.46
N LEU A 139 7.77 4.49 -1.76
CA LEU A 139 6.53 4.84 -2.45
C LEU A 139 5.68 5.82 -1.63
N THR A 140 5.57 5.61 -0.32
CA THR A 140 4.76 6.50 0.54
C THR A 140 5.45 7.84 0.80
N SER A 141 6.78 7.87 0.91
CA SER A 141 7.54 9.13 0.96
C SER A 141 7.38 9.91 -0.34
N LEU A 142 7.40 9.23 -1.49
CA LEU A 142 7.24 9.87 -2.79
C LEU A 142 5.82 10.40 -2.99
N ALA A 143 4.81 9.58 -2.69
CA ALA A 143 3.41 10.00 -2.76
C ALA A 143 3.10 11.14 -1.78
N GLY A 144 3.63 11.08 -0.55
CA GLY A 144 3.48 12.14 0.44
C GLY A 144 4.16 13.44 0.02
N ALA A 145 5.38 13.36 -0.50
CA ALA A 145 6.12 14.51 -1.01
C ALA A 145 5.40 15.16 -2.20
N GLY A 146 4.88 14.36 -3.14
CA GLY A 146 4.08 14.86 -4.27
C GLY A 146 2.83 15.59 -3.81
N ALA A 147 2.03 15.00 -2.92
CA ALA A 147 0.82 15.64 -2.40
C ALA A 147 1.10 16.95 -1.64
N VAL A 148 2.21 17.03 -0.88
CA VAL A 148 2.61 18.28 -0.21
C VAL A 148 3.11 19.30 -1.21
N ALA A 149 3.91 18.91 -2.21
CA ALA A 149 4.38 19.80 -3.26
C ALA A 149 3.20 20.42 -4.01
N ASP A 150 2.25 19.62 -4.48
CA ASP A 150 1.03 20.10 -5.17
C ASP A 150 0.26 21.13 -4.34
N GLY A 151 0.05 20.84 -3.06
CA GLY A 151 -0.64 21.76 -2.16
C GLY A 151 0.13 23.07 -1.94
N ILE A 152 1.45 23.02 -1.84
CA ILE A 152 2.31 24.22 -1.71
C ILE A 152 2.24 25.05 -3.00
N PHE A 153 2.41 24.44 -4.17
CA PHE A 153 2.38 25.15 -5.46
C PHE A 153 1.03 25.78 -5.74
N TYR A 154 -0.06 25.16 -5.27
CA TYR A 154 -1.40 25.76 -5.34
C TYR A 154 -1.47 27.14 -4.66
N PHE A 155 -0.78 27.33 -3.53
CA PHE A 155 -0.74 28.62 -2.84
C PHE A 155 0.12 29.67 -3.56
N PHE A 156 1.13 29.24 -4.32
CA PHE A 156 2.03 30.15 -5.04
C PHE A 156 1.54 30.48 -6.47
N THR A 157 0.77 29.60 -7.11
CA THR A 157 0.17 29.83 -8.42
C THR A 157 -1.27 29.29 -8.48
N PRO A 158 -2.27 30.15 -8.23
CA PRO A 158 -3.68 29.78 -8.37
C PRO A 158 -4.16 29.64 -9.83
N GLU A 159 -3.36 30.09 -10.80
CA GLU A 159 -3.66 30.09 -12.23
C GLU A 159 -3.01 28.86 -12.90
N SER A 160 -3.79 28.07 -13.66
CA SER A 160 -3.27 26.90 -14.36
C SER A 160 -2.17 27.32 -15.36
N PRO A 161 -1.14 26.48 -15.58
CA PRO A 161 -0.06 26.81 -16.51
C PRO A 161 -0.60 26.86 -17.94
N SER A 162 -0.81 28.08 -18.44
CA SER A 162 -1.09 28.34 -19.85
C SER A 162 0.21 28.57 -20.61
N SER A 163 0.23 28.30 -21.91
CA SER A 163 1.40 28.48 -22.78
C SER A 163 1.98 29.90 -22.80
N ALA A 164 1.27 30.88 -22.24
CA ALA A 164 1.70 32.28 -22.13
C ALA A 164 2.39 32.63 -20.80
N ASN A 165 2.26 31.80 -19.76
CA ASN A 165 2.88 32.01 -18.46
C ASN A 165 3.66 30.75 -18.06
N PRO A 166 4.99 30.68 -18.29
CA PRO A 166 5.76 29.52 -17.90
C PRO A 166 5.61 29.34 -16.40
N ALA A 167 5.04 28.20 -16.00
CA ALA A 167 4.92 27.80 -14.60
C ALA A 167 6.19 28.17 -13.81
N PRO A 168 6.08 28.50 -12.50
CA PRO A 168 7.26 28.68 -11.64
C PRO A 168 8.19 27.52 -11.94
N ALA A 169 9.40 27.89 -12.35
CA ALA A 169 10.20 27.06 -13.24
C ALA A 169 10.22 25.61 -12.75
N ARG A 170 9.80 24.65 -13.61
CA ARG A 170 9.56 23.23 -13.27
C ARG A 170 10.66 22.57 -12.42
N TRP A 171 11.87 23.13 -12.44
CA TRP A 171 12.97 22.74 -11.57
C TRP A 171 12.70 23.02 -10.08
N ILE A 172 11.99 24.10 -9.70
CA ILE A 172 11.62 24.42 -8.31
C ILE A 172 10.68 23.35 -7.77
N GLU A 173 9.69 22.93 -8.56
CA GLU A 173 8.80 21.82 -8.20
C GLU A 173 9.57 20.53 -7.98
N GLY A 174 10.48 20.21 -8.91
CA GLY A 174 11.39 19.08 -8.76
C GLY A 174 12.26 19.17 -7.50
N VAL A 175 12.79 20.36 -7.17
CA VAL A 175 13.62 20.58 -5.98
C VAL A 175 12.80 20.44 -4.69
N VAL A 176 11.60 21.04 -4.62
CA VAL A 176 10.71 20.94 -3.46
C VAL A 176 10.30 19.48 -3.24
N LEU A 177 9.92 18.77 -4.30
CA LEU A 177 9.59 17.34 -4.23
C LEU A 177 10.79 16.53 -3.76
N ALA A 178 11.98 16.76 -4.31
CA ALA A 178 13.19 16.04 -3.92
C ALA A 178 13.54 16.27 -2.44
N VAL A 179 13.48 17.52 -1.97
CA VAL A 179 13.75 17.87 -0.56
C VAL A 179 12.73 17.19 0.36
N LEU A 180 11.43 17.32 0.07
CA LEU A 180 10.37 16.70 0.86
C LEU A 180 10.45 15.17 0.86
N PHE A 181 10.80 14.57 -0.28
CA PHE A 181 11.00 13.14 -0.42
C PHE A 181 12.16 12.64 0.45
N ILE A 182 13.29 13.35 0.45
CA ILE A 182 14.45 13.03 1.30
C ILE A 182 14.07 13.15 2.78
N ILE A 183 13.38 14.22 3.16
CA ILE A 183 12.91 14.42 4.54
C ILE A 183 12.00 13.28 4.97
N GLY A 184 11.00 12.93 4.16
CA GLY A 184 10.08 11.82 4.43
C GLY A 184 10.82 10.49 4.58
N LEU A 185 11.80 10.22 3.72
CA LEU A 185 12.61 9.02 3.74
C LEU A 185 13.45 8.93 5.02
N VAL A 186 14.12 10.03 5.43
CA VAL A 186 14.90 10.09 6.68
C VAL A 186 14.02 9.87 7.91
N VAL A 187 12.84 10.50 7.96
CA VAL A 187 11.89 10.36 9.07
C VAL A 187 11.36 8.92 9.18
N GLN A 188 10.96 8.31 8.05
CA GLN A 188 10.46 6.93 8.04
C GLN A 188 11.56 5.91 8.38
N ILE A 189 12.81 6.10 7.94
CA ILE A 189 13.93 5.22 8.30
C ILE A 189 14.23 5.33 9.80
N LYS A 190 14.32 6.54 10.35
CA LYS A 190 14.61 6.75 11.77
C LYS A 190 13.54 6.16 12.68
N THR A 191 12.27 6.28 12.30
CA THR A 191 11.15 5.68 13.04
C THR A 191 11.17 4.15 12.98
N ARG A 192 11.63 3.55 11.88
CA ARG A 192 11.88 2.10 11.78
C ARG A 192 12.99 1.65 12.75
N GLY A 193 14.10 2.39 12.82
CA GLY A 193 15.24 2.08 13.70
C GLY A 193 14.87 2.12 15.20
N ARG A 194 14.08 3.11 15.63
CA ARG A 194 13.68 3.25 17.05
C ARG A 194 12.87 2.09 17.60
N ARG A 195 12.04 1.40 16.79
CA ARG A 195 11.28 0.22 17.24
C ARG A 195 12.16 -1.02 17.49
N SER A 196 13.31 -1.12 16.82
CA SER A 196 14.23 -2.25 17.02
C SER A 196 14.99 -2.16 18.35
N ILE A 197 15.17 -0.95 18.89
CA ILE A 197 15.96 -0.71 20.11
C ILE A 197 15.08 -0.83 21.35
N GLY A 198 13.81 -0.37 21.28
CA GLY A 198 12.87 -0.47 22.40
C GLY A 198 12.47 -1.91 22.78
N VAL A 199 12.57 -2.87 21.86
CA VAL A 199 12.27 -4.29 22.13
C VAL A 199 13.45 -5.01 22.81
N LYS A 200 14.65 -4.43 22.82
CA LYS A 200 15.81 -4.99 23.53
C LYS A 200 15.97 -4.48 24.97
N ALA A 201 15.07 -3.61 25.43
CA ALA A 201 15.16 -2.96 26.74
C ALA A 201 14.08 -3.43 27.75
N THR A 202 13.35 -4.49 27.43
CA THR A 202 12.38 -5.19 28.29
C THR A 202 12.64 -6.68 28.21
#